data_AF-A0A961WTA6-F1
#
_entry.id   AF-A0A961WTA6-F1
#
_cell.length_a   1.000
_cell.length_b   1.000
_cell.length_c   1.000
_cell.angle_alpha   90.00
_cell.angle_beta   90.00
_cell.angle_gamma   90.00
#
_symmetry.space_group_name_H-M   'P 1'
#
loop_
_entity.id
_entity.type
_entity.pdbx_description
1 polymer ?
#
loop_
_entity_poly.entity_id
_entity_poly.type
_entity_poly.pdbx_seq_one_letter_code
_entity_poly.pdbx_strand_id
1 'polypeptide(L)'
;MPITILDGVLIAFTLVSAILAMVRGFSREVLSIASWVAAGAAAYFFYPLVTPLLRPYISNEKIAMAGAAAAVFFVALIIVTIITMKIADFIIDSRVGPLDRTLGFV
;
A
#
# COMPACT_ATOMS: atom_id res chain seq x y z
N MET A 1 16.57 26.25 18.16
CA MET A 1 15.33 26.63 17.46
C MET A 1 14.17 26.35 18.40
N PRO A 2 13.24 27.29 18.64
CA PRO A 2 12.13 27.04 19.55
C PRO A 2 11.21 25.96 18.96
N ILE A 3 10.88 24.94 19.76
CA ILE A 3 9.90 23.92 19.40
C ILE A 3 8.55 24.62 19.29
N THR A 4 7.96 24.58 18.10
CA THR A 4 6.65 25.16 17.83
C THR A 4 5.55 24.17 18.21
N ILE A 5 4.33 24.68 18.42
CA ILE A 5 3.15 23.84 18.68
C ILE A 5 2.94 22.83 17.54
N LEU A 6 3.29 23.22 16.30
CA LEU A 6 3.27 22.35 15.14
C LEU A 6 4.20 21.14 15.31
N ASP A 7 5.42 21.35 15.80
CA ASP A 7 6.39 20.28 16.05
C ASP A 7 5.86 19.28 17.10
N GLY A 8 5.24 19.77 18.17
CA GLY A 8 4.63 18.94 19.21
C GLY A 8 3.46 18.08 18.70
N VAL A 9 2.60 18.66 17.85
CA VAL A 9 1.50 17.92 17.21
C VAL A 9 2.03 16.85 16.27
N LEU A 10 3.07 17.18 15.50
CA LEU A 10 3.69 16.26 14.54
C LEU A 10 4.30 15.06 15.27
N ILE A 11 5.00 15.30 16.38
CA ILE A 11 5.57 14.26 17.25
C ILE A 11 4.48 13.37 17.86
N ALA A 12 3.37 13.95 18.33
CA ALA A 12 2.26 13.17 18.87
C ALA A 12 1.62 12.27 17.81
N PHE A 13 1.41 12.80 16.60
CA PHE A 13 0.85 12.04 15.47
C PHE A 13 1.78 10.91 15.02
N THR A 14 3.09 11.16 14.95
CA THR A 14 4.06 10.13 14.58
C THR A 14 4.18 9.04 15.64
N LEU A 15 4.16 9.39 16.94
CA LEU A 15 4.16 8.41 18.02
C LEU A 15 2.91 7.53 18.02
N VAL A 16 1.72 8.12 17.85
CA VAL A 16 0.47 7.34 17.77
C VAL A 16 0.45 6.46 16.53
N SER A 17 0.93 6.95 15.40
CA SER A 17 1.07 6.17 14.16
C SER A 17 2.06 5.01 14.34
N ALA A 18 3.19 5.25 15.01
CA ALA A 18 4.19 4.23 15.31
C ALA A 18 3.64 3.14 16.24
N ILE A 19 2.91 3.52 17.29
CA ILE A 19 2.25 2.57 18.20
C ILE A 19 1.17 1.76 17.47
N LEU A 20 0.36 2.39 16.62
CA LEU A 20 -0.64 1.68 15.81
C LEU A 20 -0.01 0.74 14.79
N ALA A 21 1.12 1.11 14.19
CA ALA A 21 1.92 0.25 13.31
C ALA A 21 2.54 -0.93 14.09
N MET A 22 3.01 -0.68 15.32
CA MET A 22 3.53 -1.69 16.25
C MET A 22 2.45 -2.71 16.65
N VAL A 23 1.22 -2.28 16.97
CA VAL A 23 0.11 -3.16 17.36
C VAL A 23 -0.42 -4.00 16.17
N ARG A 24 -0.30 -3.50 14.94
CA ARG A 24 -0.71 -4.22 13.70
C ARG A 24 0.38 -5.10 13.09
N GLY A 25 1.62 -5.00 13.58
CA GLY A 25 2.81 -5.62 13.01
C GLY A 25 3.41 -4.72 11.93
N PHE A 26 4.58 -4.14 12.20
CA PHE A 26 5.31 -3.24 11.28
C PHE A 26 5.43 -3.83 9.87
N SER A 27 5.72 -5.13 9.77
CA SER A 27 5.79 -5.85 8.51
C SER A 27 4.50 -5.78 7.69
N ARG A 28 3.33 -5.84 8.33
CA ARG A 28 2.03 -5.74 7.64
C ARG A 28 1.77 -4.33 7.11
N GLU A 29 2.19 -3.29 7.82
CA GLU A 29 2.03 -1.91 7.38
C GLU A 29 2.97 -1.60 6.20
N VAL A 30 4.24 -2.02 6.27
CA VAL A 30 5.19 -1.86 5.15
C VAL A 30 4.74 -2.63 3.92
N LEU A 31 4.23 -3.85 4.09
CA LEU A 31 3.68 -4.65 2.99
C LEU A 31 2.43 -4.02 2.37
N SER A 32 1.58 -3.36 3.19
CA SER A 32 0.43 -2.59 2.71
C SER A 32 0.88 -1.40 1.86
N ILE A 33 1.85 -0.60 2.32
CA ILE A 33 2.38 0.53 1.51
C ILE A 33 3.01 0.01 0.21
N ALA A 34 3.78 -1.08 0.29
CA ALA A 34 4.37 -1.71 -0.89
C ALA A 34 3.32 -2.20 -1.89
N SER A 35 2.17 -2.72 -1.43
CA SER A 35 1.09 -3.17 -2.31
C SER A 35 0.46 -2.02 -3.08
N TRP A 36 0.29 -0.85 -2.46
CA TRP A 36 -0.18 0.37 -3.12
C TRP A 36 0.78 0.85 -4.20
N VAL A 37 2.09 0.86 -3.91
CA VAL A 37 3.12 1.25 -4.90
C VAL A 37 3.15 0.28 -6.08
N ALA A 38 3.14 -1.03 -5.80
CA ALA A 38 3.13 -2.07 -6.83
C ALA A 38 1.86 -1.99 -7.72
N ALA A 39 0.70 -1.77 -7.11
CA ALA A 39 -0.55 -1.59 -7.85
C ALA A 39 -0.54 -0.32 -8.72
N GLY A 40 0.03 0.78 -8.21
CA GLY A 40 0.22 2.02 -8.97
C GLY A 40 1.14 1.82 -10.18
N ALA A 41 2.26 1.11 -9.99
CA ALA A 41 3.15 0.75 -11.08
C ALA A 41 2.44 -0.13 -12.12
N ALA A 42 1.70 -1.15 -11.69
CA ALA A 42 0.91 -2.00 -12.58
C ALA A 42 -0.12 -1.19 -13.37
N ALA A 43 -0.85 -0.27 -12.72
CA ALA A 43 -1.77 0.63 -13.39
C ALA A 43 -1.07 1.45 -14.47
N TYR A 44 0.09 2.03 -14.18
CA TYR A 44 0.85 2.83 -15.13
C TYR A 44 1.33 2.03 -16.35
N PHE A 45 1.76 0.77 -16.17
CA PHE A 45 2.26 -0.05 -17.28
C PHE A 45 1.14 -0.74 -18.08
N PHE A 46 0.04 -1.15 -17.43
CA PHE A 46 -0.99 -1.97 -18.07
C PHE A 46 -2.26 -1.20 -18.47
N TYR A 47 -2.47 0.06 -18.07
CA TYR A 47 -3.60 0.85 -18.56
C TYR A 47 -3.69 0.92 -20.11
N PRO A 48 -2.59 0.97 -20.90
CA PRO A 48 -2.69 1.06 -22.36
C PRO A 48 -3.25 -0.23 -22.97
N LEU A 49 -3.07 -1.37 -22.30
CA LEU A 49 -3.61 -2.66 -22.73
C LEU A 49 -5.13 -2.74 -22.48
N VAL A 50 -5.60 -2.11 -21.41
CA VAL A 50 -7.01 -2.15 -21.00
C VAL A 50 -7.85 -1.02 -21.63
N THR A 51 -7.23 0.11 -21.98
CA THR A 51 -7.92 1.26 -22.60
C THR A 51 -8.71 0.89 -23.88
N PRO A 52 -8.21 0.06 -24.82
CA PRO A 52 -8.96 -0.36 -26.00
C PRO A 52 -10.23 -1.15 -25.66
N LEU A 53 -10.27 -1.85 -24.52
CA LEU A 53 -11.46 -2.60 -24.08
C LEU A 53 -12.58 -1.66 -23.59
N LEU A 54 -12.22 -0.47 -23.11
CA LEU A 54 -13.17 0.55 -22.63
C LEU A 54 -13.61 1.53 -23.71
N ARG A 55 -12.82 1.73 -24.78
CA ARG A 55 -13.14 2.60 -25.91
C ARG A 55 -14.54 2.37 -26.53
N PRO A 56 -15.06 1.13 -26.67
CA PRO A 56 -16.40 0.91 -27.20
C PRO A 56 -17.52 1.42 -26.29
N TYR A 57 -17.28 1.48 -24.98
CA TYR A 57 -18.27 1.88 -23.97
C TYR A 57 -18.11 3.35 -23.55
N ILE A 58 -16.92 3.94 -23.72
CA ILE A 58 -16.58 5.30 -23.29
C ILE A 58 -16.02 6.08 -24.48
N SER A 59 -16.79 7.06 -24.94
CA SER A 59 -16.45 7.90 -26.10
C SER A 59 -15.27 8.84 -25.82
N ASN A 60 -15.12 9.30 -24.58
CA ASN A 60 -14.07 10.23 -24.20
C ASN A 60 -12.77 9.48 -23.85
N GLU A 61 -11.73 9.75 -24.62
CA GLU A 61 -10.42 9.13 -24.48
C GLU A 61 -9.80 9.28 -23.09
N LYS A 62 -9.86 10.47 -22.50
CA LYS A 62 -9.30 10.72 -21.16
C LYS A 62 -10.04 9.92 -20.09
N ILE A 63 -11.35 9.80 -20.22
CA ILE A 63 -12.18 9.03 -19.30
C ILE A 63 -11.93 7.54 -19.46
N ALA A 64 -11.77 7.05 -20.70
CA ALA A 64 -11.44 5.65 -20.98
C ALA A 64 -10.08 5.26 -20.40
N MET A 65 -9.06 6.13 -20.55
CA MET A 65 -7.73 5.93 -19.95
C MET A 65 -7.80 5.91 -18.42
N ALA A 66 -8.50 6.88 -17.81
CA ALA A 66 -8.68 6.93 -16.36
C ALA A 66 -9.41 5.69 -15.82
N GLY A 67 -10.47 5.25 -16.52
CA GLY A 67 -11.20 4.03 -16.20
C GLY A 67 -10.33 2.77 -16.32
N ALA A 68 -9.49 2.69 -17.36
CA ALA A 68 -8.57 1.58 -17.55
C ALA A 68 -7.51 1.53 -16.45
N ALA A 69 -6.89 2.66 -16.13
CA ALA A 69 -5.91 2.76 -15.06
C ALA A 69 -6.52 2.39 -13.70
N ALA A 70 -7.73 2.87 -13.40
CA ALA A 70 -8.44 2.53 -12.17
C ALA A 70 -8.78 1.03 -12.10
N ALA A 71 -9.28 0.44 -13.19
CA ALA A 71 -9.60 -0.99 -13.25
C ALA A 71 -8.35 -1.85 -12.99
N VAL A 72 -7.24 -1.55 -13.68
CA VAL A 72 -5.97 -2.24 -13.48
C VAL A 72 -5.47 -2.05 -12.05
N PHE A 73 -5.51 -0.81 -11.53
CA PHE A 73 -5.07 -0.50 -10.18
C PHE A 73 -5.77 -1.35 -9.13
N PHE A 74 -7.10 -1.41 -9.14
CA PHE A 74 -7.85 -2.18 -8.14
C PHE A 74 -7.62 -3.68 -8.27
N VAL A 75 -7.59 -4.22 -9.49
CA VAL A 75 -7.31 -5.65 -9.71
C VAL A 75 -5.91 -6.00 -9.22
N ALA A 76 -4.90 -5.21 -9.59
CA ALA A 76 -3.53 -5.41 -9.15
C ALA A 76 -3.40 -5.26 -7.63
N LEU A 77 -4.04 -4.25 -7.02
CA LEU A 77 -4.02 -4.03 -5.59
C LEU A 77 -4.58 -5.23 -4.83
N ILE A 78 -5.71 -5.79 -5.27
CA ILE A 78 -6.31 -6.98 -4.65
C ILE A 78 -5.32 -8.16 -4.74
N ILE A 79 -4.77 -8.43 -5.91
CA ILE A 79 -3.84 -9.55 -6.13
C ILE A 79 -2.59 -9.39 -5.26
N VAL A 80 -1.95 -8.22 -5.29
CA VAL A 80 -0.73 -7.96 -4.51
C VAL A 80 -1.02 -7.98 -3.02
N THR A 81 -2.17 -7.45 -2.57
CA THR A 81 -2.58 -7.51 -1.16
C THR A 81 -2.75 -8.95 -0.68
N ILE A 82 -3.38 -9.81 -1.49
CA ILE A 82 -3.51 -11.24 -1.15
C ILE A 82 -2.13 -11.92 -1.05
N ILE A 83 -1.23 -11.65 -1.98
CA ILE A 83 0.13 -12.20 -1.98
C ILE A 83 0.91 -11.73 -0.75
N THR A 84 0.89 -10.42 -0.47
CA THR A 84 1.60 -9.83 0.65
C THR A 84 1.06 -10.29 1.99
N MET A 85 -0.25 -10.49 2.15
CA MET A 85 -0.83 -11.10 3.34
C MET A 85 -0.31 -12.52 3.57
N LYS A 86 -0.26 -13.36 2.52
CA LYS A 86 0.31 -14.71 2.61
C LYS A 86 1.79 -14.70 3.00
N ILE A 87 2.57 -13.74 2.47
CA ILE A 87 3.97 -13.57 2.82
C ILE A 87 4.10 -13.14 4.29
N ALA A 88 3.28 -12.19 4.75
CA ALA A 88 3.27 -11.75 6.13
C ALA A 88 3.01 -12.92 7.09
N ASP A 89 2.02 -13.75 6.79
CA ASP A 89 1.69 -14.91 7.61
C ASP A 89 2.83 -15.95 7.60
N PHE A 90 3.49 -16.17 6.46
CA PHE A 90 4.66 -17.06 6.37
C PHE A 90 5.87 -16.55 7.17
N ILE A 91 6.11 -15.24 7.17
CA ILE A 91 7.20 -14.62 7.95
C ILE A 91 6.94 -14.79 9.45
N ILE A 92 5.69 -14.53 9.88
CA ILE A 92 5.25 -14.61 11.28
C ILE A 92 5.32 -16.05 11.81
N ASP A 93 4.98 -17.06 10.99
CA ASP A 93 5.09 -18.49 11.35
C ASP A 93 6.52 -19.03 11.31
N SER A 94 7.48 -18.29 10.74
CA SER A 94 8.89 -18.69 10.72
C SER A 94 9.63 -18.33 12.02
N ARG A 95 10.82 -18.94 12.24
CA ARG A 95 11.72 -18.66 13.39
C ARG A 95 12.14 -17.18 13.55
N VAL A 96 11.75 -16.31 12.64
CA VAL A 96 11.98 -14.85 12.64
C VAL A 96 10.90 -14.08 13.43
N GLY A 97 9.80 -14.73 13.85
CA GLY A 97 8.73 -14.13 14.66
C GLY A 97 9.18 -13.36 15.93
N PRO A 98 10.29 -13.70 16.62
CA PRO A 98 10.83 -12.89 17.71
C PRO A 98 11.49 -11.57 17.23
N LEU A 99 12.11 -11.56 16.06
CA LEU A 99 12.82 -10.39 15.51
C LEU A 99 11.84 -9.34 14.97
N ASP A 100 10.75 -9.79 14.32
CA ASP A 100 9.63 -8.95 13.88
C ASP A 100 8.90 -8.31 15.08
N ARG A 101 8.80 -9.05 16.20
CA ARG A 101 8.30 -8.51 17.48
C ARG A 101 9.20 -7.44 18.10
N THR A 102 10.52 -7.52 17.93
CA THR A 102 11.46 -6.51 18.47
C THR A 102 11.62 -5.27 17.59
N LEU A 103 11.53 -5.41 16.26
CA LEU A 103 11.53 -4.26 15.34
C LEU A 103 10.18 -3.53 15.34
N GLY A 104 9.09 -4.25 15.61
CA GLY A 104 7.84 -3.61 15.99
C GLY A 104 7.92 -2.92 17.34
N PHE A 105 8.91 -3.17 18.21
CA PHE A 105 9.03 -2.63 19.57
C PHE A 105 9.88 -1.35 19.66
N VAL A 106 10.55 -0.93 18.57
CA VAL A 106 11.41 0.27 18.49
C VAL A 106 10.91 1.21 17.40
#